data_AF-A0A957CUJ6-F1
#
_entry.id   AF-A0A957CUJ6-F1
#
_cell.length_a   1.000
_cell.length_b   1.000
_cell.length_c   1.000
_cell.angle_alpha   90.00
_cell.angle_beta   90.00
_cell.angle_gamma   90.00
#
_symmetry.space_group_name_H-M   'P 1'
#
loop_
_entity.id
_entity.type
_entity.pdbx_description
1 polymer ?
#
loop_
_entity_poly.entity_id
_entity_poly.type
_entity_poly.pdbx_seq_one_letter_code
_entity_poly.pdbx_strand_id
1 'polypeptide(L)'
;MRRKLSRLMMGLGAALVLLTLTAQARALPAQQTNLLKNAGFEQPYGNKGAADGWGRWNRNSSEDQLDECTNGYHVTPNWSAESNGTLVHSGSVSQHVGNQWRTWAGGVFQTVQNVTPGSTYRFTVYAYGRGSSEDFPASSEAGLRMDVRVGIDPNGSGLWNDGDVFWSGTINPHDVWQPVSVEVTATGNQLTVFTAADWGIEGVNQCRKHLDVWFDTAELIEVGPPPTNTPLPAPTLPPAPVATNTATAVPATDTPEVPPTNTPVPPTETSTIPPGGTICVNAFADTDGSGARDANEGYMGNVTFTVAKAGAMVGQAVSSGTDAPFCFEGLEAGSYQVAQIVPGRVEMTTAANATIEVEVGRTVGVEFGSRLRDAGAAAPTPAGEVAAVVQPTEPAVEPAAEAPADAGGFSLAAISGLLVMILAVVLLGVLIFLALRRSGGA
;
A
#
# COMPACT_ATOMS: atom_id res chain seq x y z
N MET A 1 12.21 70.71 -27.02
CA MET A 1 13.51 71.15 -27.60
C MET A 1 14.50 71.37 -26.45
N ARG A 2 15.63 70.62 -26.45
CA ARG A 2 16.93 70.89 -25.78
C ARG A 2 16.91 71.49 -24.35
N ARG A 3 17.14 70.67 -23.32
CA ARG A 3 18.43 70.38 -22.64
C ARG A 3 18.97 71.49 -21.70
N LYS A 4 19.06 71.09 -20.41
CA LYS A 4 20.13 71.27 -19.41
C LYS A 4 20.21 72.59 -18.63
N LEU A 5 20.10 72.46 -17.30
CA LEU A 5 21.04 72.84 -16.20
C LEU A 5 20.24 72.77 -14.87
N SER A 6 20.72 72.44 -13.67
CA SER A 6 22.06 72.24 -13.11
C SER A 6 21.89 71.79 -11.64
N ARG A 7 22.65 70.77 -11.23
CA ARG A 7 23.40 70.62 -9.95
C ARG A 7 22.71 70.43 -8.58
N LEU A 8 23.48 69.68 -7.75
CA LEU A 8 23.55 69.60 -6.27
C LEU A 8 22.48 68.70 -5.62
N MET A 9 22.73 67.75 -4.71
CA MET A 9 23.76 67.47 -3.69
C MET A 9 23.80 65.93 -3.45
N MET A 10 24.96 65.27 -3.38
CA MET A 10 25.75 64.97 -2.17
C MET A 10 25.13 63.95 -1.19
N GLY A 11 25.56 62.69 -1.29
CA GLY A 11 26.09 61.89 -0.16
C GLY A 11 25.13 61.18 0.80
N LEU A 12 24.92 59.87 0.57
CA LEU A 12 24.78 58.79 1.57
C LEU A 12 24.87 57.48 0.76
N GLY A 13 25.68 56.45 1.04
CA GLY A 13 26.27 56.02 2.28
C GLY A 13 25.91 54.54 2.50
N ALA A 14 26.72 53.65 1.93
CA ALA A 14 27.02 52.29 2.37
C ALA A 14 26.00 51.12 2.28
N ALA A 15 26.60 49.95 2.00
CA ALA A 15 26.15 48.57 2.21
C ALA A 15 25.18 47.94 1.18
N LEU A 16 25.72 47.58 0.01
CA LEU A 16 25.14 46.51 -0.81
C LEU A 16 25.73 45.15 -0.35
N VAL A 17 25.08 44.50 0.60
CA VAL A 17 25.35 43.10 0.94
C VAL A 17 24.67 42.25 -0.13
N LEU A 18 25.47 41.70 -1.05
CA LEU A 18 25.01 40.77 -2.06
C LEU A 18 24.81 39.38 -1.41
N LEU A 19 23.62 39.16 -0.85
CA LEU A 19 23.22 37.85 -0.34
C LEU A 19 22.95 36.93 -1.55
N THR A 20 23.93 36.13 -1.95
CA THR A 20 23.69 35.03 -2.90
C THR A 20 22.93 33.93 -2.16
N LEU A 21 21.60 33.98 -2.18
CA LEU A 21 20.78 32.82 -1.84
C LEU A 21 21.04 31.75 -2.91
N THR A 22 21.88 30.78 -2.58
CA THR A 22 21.85 29.49 -3.28
C THR A 22 20.56 28.80 -2.89
N ALA A 23 19.50 29.01 -3.67
CA ALA A 23 18.34 28.14 -3.64
C ALA A 23 18.82 26.76 -4.07
N GLN A 24 19.08 25.87 -3.11
CA GLN A 24 19.14 24.45 -3.39
C GLN A 24 17.73 24.08 -3.84
N ALA A 25 17.55 23.94 -5.15
CA ALA A 25 16.39 23.29 -5.70
C ALA A 25 16.36 21.88 -5.12
N ARG A 26 15.59 21.69 -4.04
CA ARG A 26 15.15 20.35 -3.68
C ARG A 26 14.36 19.87 -4.88
N ALA A 27 14.86 18.85 -5.57
CA ALA A 27 14.04 18.10 -6.49
C ALA A 27 12.79 17.69 -5.71
N LEU A 28 11.63 18.14 -6.16
CA LEU A 28 10.38 17.53 -5.74
C LEU A 28 10.53 16.03 -6.01
N PRO A 29 10.07 15.14 -5.10
CA PRO A 29 10.01 13.72 -5.44
C PRO A 29 9.29 13.62 -6.78
N ALA A 30 9.89 12.93 -7.75
CA ALA A 30 9.26 12.71 -9.03
C ALA A 30 7.87 12.13 -8.74
N GLN A 31 6.82 12.72 -9.31
CA GLN A 31 5.48 12.16 -9.23
C GLN A 31 5.58 10.76 -9.85
N GLN A 32 5.49 9.71 -9.02
CA GLN A 32 5.54 8.33 -9.48
C GLN A 32 4.33 8.10 -10.38
N THR A 33 4.59 7.90 -11.66
CA THR A 33 3.55 7.63 -12.65
C THR A 33 3.02 6.22 -12.40
N ASN A 34 1.70 6.10 -12.20
CA ASN A 34 1.04 4.81 -12.15
C ASN A 34 1.23 4.07 -13.49
N LEU A 35 1.79 2.87 -13.44
CA LEU A 35 2.17 2.08 -14.61
C LEU A 35 1.01 1.25 -15.18
N LEU A 36 -0.11 1.18 -14.48
CA LEU A 36 -1.30 0.45 -14.92
C LEU A 36 -2.08 1.23 -15.97
N LYS A 37 -2.54 0.53 -17.01
CA LYS A 37 -3.63 1.02 -17.85
C LYS A 37 -4.95 0.86 -17.13
N ASN A 38 -5.80 1.87 -17.25
CA ASN A 38 -7.14 1.88 -16.67
C ASN A 38 -7.15 1.46 -15.18
N ALA A 39 -6.33 2.13 -14.38
CA ALA A 39 -6.13 1.76 -12.99
C ALA A 39 -7.36 2.02 -12.10
N GLY A 40 -8.27 2.90 -12.53
CA GLY A 40 -9.58 3.11 -11.90
C GLY A 40 -10.66 2.11 -12.35
N PHE A 41 -10.36 1.17 -13.26
CA PHE A 41 -11.34 0.23 -13.83
C PHE A 41 -12.52 0.93 -14.50
N GLU A 42 -12.29 2.06 -15.15
CA GLU A 42 -13.32 2.80 -15.85
C GLU A 42 -13.78 2.10 -17.14
N GLN A 43 -14.90 2.56 -17.69
CA GLN A 43 -15.36 2.12 -19.02
C GLN A 43 -14.28 2.32 -20.10
N PRO A 44 -14.25 1.47 -21.15
CA PRO A 44 -15.20 0.41 -21.46
C PRO A 44 -14.87 -0.94 -20.81
N TYR A 45 -15.85 -1.84 -20.75
CA TYR A 45 -15.67 -3.23 -20.35
C TYR A 45 -15.82 -4.15 -21.55
N GLY A 46 -14.95 -5.16 -21.65
CA GLY A 46 -15.05 -6.17 -22.70
C GLY A 46 -16.30 -7.05 -22.54
N ASN A 47 -16.67 -7.79 -23.60
CA ASN A 47 -17.84 -8.70 -23.60
C ASN A 47 -17.84 -9.76 -22.50
N LYS A 48 -16.69 -9.98 -21.85
CA LYS A 48 -16.52 -10.94 -20.75
C LYS A 48 -16.41 -10.29 -19.37
N GLY A 49 -16.63 -8.97 -19.29
CA GLY A 49 -16.84 -8.23 -18.05
C GLY A 49 -15.59 -7.72 -17.32
N ALA A 50 -14.40 -7.79 -17.94
CA ALA A 50 -13.22 -7.11 -17.42
C ALA A 50 -13.12 -5.69 -17.97
N ALA A 51 -12.65 -4.76 -17.14
CA ALA A 51 -12.30 -3.40 -17.55
C ALA A 51 -11.25 -3.42 -18.67
N ASP A 52 -11.29 -2.43 -19.57
CA ASP A 52 -10.33 -2.35 -20.67
C ASP A 52 -8.89 -2.34 -20.15
N GLY A 53 -8.00 -3.08 -20.82
CA GLY A 53 -6.62 -3.28 -20.38
C GLY A 53 -6.41 -4.35 -19.31
N TRP A 54 -7.48 -4.95 -18.74
CA TRP A 54 -7.38 -6.02 -17.74
C TRP A 54 -7.81 -7.39 -18.29
N GLY A 55 -7.08 -8.43 -17.88
CA GLY A 55 -7.40 -9.83 -18.09
C GLY A 55 -8.18 -10.42 -16.92
N ARG A 56 -8.79 -11.60 -17.13
CA ARG A 56 -9.51 -12.35 -16.09
C ARG A 56 -8.77 -13.64 -15.77
N TRP A 57 -8.74 -14.02 -14.51
CA TRP A 57 -8.20 -15.31 -14.10
C TRP A 57 -9.08 -15.91 -13.00
N ASN A 58 -9.10 -17.23 -12.91
CA ASN A 58 -9.83 -17.94 -11.87
C ASN A 58 -9.21 -19.32 -11.63
N ARG A 59 -9.44 -19.86 -10.44
CA ARG A 59 -9.23 -21.27 -10.11
C ARG A 59 -10.54 -22.01 -10.31
N ASN A 60 -10.48 -23.22 -10.85
CA ASN A 60 -11.64 -24.10 -10.97
C ASN A 60 -11.33 -25.43 -10.26
N SER A 61 -12.25 -25.90 -9.45
CA SER A 61 -12.28 -27.27 -8.94
C SER A 61 -12.69 -28.23 -10.07
N SER A 62 -12.33 -29.50 -9.94
CA SER A 62 -12.84 -30.53 -10.85
C SER A 62 -14.34 -30.78 -10.60
N GLU A 63 -15.05 -31.31 -11.60
CA GLU A 63 -16.51 -31.42 -11.56
C GLU A 63 -17.02 -32.32 -10.42
N ASP A 64 -16.23 -33.32 -10.03
CA ASP A 64 -16.49 -34.22 -8.90
C ASP A 64 -16.33 -33.56 -7.53
N GLN A 65 -15.66 -32.40 -7.46
CA GLN A 65 -15.51 -31.58 -6.25
C GLN A 65 -16.63 -30.54 -6.13
N LEU A 66 -17.57 -30.47 -7.08
CA LEU A 66 -18.72 -29.58 -7.05
C LEU A 66 -19.88 -30.28 -6.32
N ASP A 67 -19.63 -30.68 -5.08
CA ASP A 67 -20.56 -31.39 -4.23
C ASP A 67 -21.54 -30.41 -3.54
N GLU A 68 -21.18 -29.98 -2.33
CA GLU A 68 -21.95 -29.12 -1.48
C GLU A 68 -21.02 -28.09 -0.85
N CYS A 69 -21.57 -26.94 -0.49
CA CYS A 69 -20.79 -25.81 -0.02
C CYS A 69 -20.02 -26.06 1.28
N THR A 70 -20.29 -27.17 1.98
CA THR A 70 -19.60 -27.59 3.20
C THR A 70 -18.09 -27.67 3.06
N ASN A 71 -17.56 -28.05 1.88
CA ASN A 71 -16.13 -28.22 1.68
C ASN A 71 -15.45 -27.10 0.87
N GLY A 72 -16.19 -26.08 0.43
CA GLY A 72 -15.66 -24.98 -0.39
C GLY A 72 -15.09 -25.46 -1.74
N TYR A 73 -15.64 -24.97 -2.84
CA TYR A 73 -15.14 -25.29 -4.18
C TYR A 73 -14.95 -24.02 -5.00
N HIS A 74 -14.35 -24.11 -6.19
CA HIS A 74 -14.14 -22.95 -7.04
C HIS A 74 -14.81 -23.16 -8.38
N VAL A 75 -15.82 -22.36 -8.66
CA VAL A 75 -16.38 -22.21 -10.01
C VAL A 75 -15.87 -20.93 -10.65
N THR A 76 -16.08 -20.82 -11.95
CA THR A 76 -15.79 -19.59 -12.67
C THR A 76 -16.73 -18.48 -12.19
N PRO A 77 -16.19 -17.36 -11.69
CA PRO A 77 -17.02 -16.22 -11.28
C PRO A 77 -17.55 -15.46 -12.50
N ASN A 78 -18.41 -14.49 -12.24
CA ASN A 78 -18.84 -13.49 -13.20
C ASN A 78 -18.02 -12.22 -12.99
N TRP A 79 -17.74 -11.52 -14.08
CA TRP A 79 -17.10 -10.20 -14.05
C TRP A 79 -18.06 -9.20 -14.68
N SER A 80 -18.10 -7.98 -14.17
CA SER A 80 -18.88 -6.90 -14.75
C SER A 80 -18.39 -5.52 -14.29
N ALA A 81 -18.87 -4.47 -14.93
CA ALA A 81 -18.79 -3.12 -14.38
C ALA A 81 -19.88 -2.96 -13.30
N GLU A 82 -19.55 -2.27 -12.21
CA GLU A 82 -20.51 -1.82 -11.20
C GLU A 82 -20.62 -0.29 -11.24
N SER A 83 -21.83 0.24 -11.13
CA SER A 83 -22.12 1.69 -11.23
C SER A 83 -22.88 2.25 -10.03
N ASN A 84 -23.25 1.42 -9.06
CA ASN A 84 -23.81 1.84 -7.79
C ASN A 84 -22.74 2.62 -7.01
N GLY A 85 -23.00 3.89 -6.71
CA GLY A 85 -22.02 4.78 -6.06
C GLY A 85 -21.51 4.32 -4.69
N THR A 86 -22.16 3.38 -4.00
CA THR A 86 -21.61 2.78 -2.77
C THR A 86 -20.48 1.78 -3.08
N LEU A 87 -20.58 1.13 -4.23
CA LEU A 87 -19.69 0.08 -4.71
C LEU A 87 -18.73 0.63 -5.78
N VAL A 88 -18.54 1.94 -5.82
CA VAL A 88 -17.55 2.65 -6.64
C VAL A 88 -16.70 3.48 -5.68
N HIS A 89 -15.39 3.25 -5.65
CA HIS A 89 -14.47 3.99 -4.78
C HIS A 89 -14.08 5.32 -5.42
N SER A 90 -13.85 5.33 -6.73
CA SER A 90 -13.47 6.52 -7.49
C SER A 90 -14.08 6.48 -8.90
N GLY A 91 -14.21 7.65 -9.53
CA GLY A 91 -14.68 7.74 -10.91
C GLY A 91 -16.15 7.30 -11.08
N SER A 92 -16.44 6.47 -12.09
CA SER A 92 -17.82 6.18 -12.52
C SER A 92 -18.24 4.71 -12.41
N VAL A 93 -17.27 3.79 -12.45
CA VAL A 93 -17.53 2.36 -12.29
C VAL A 93 -16.36 1.65 -11.61
N SER A 94 -16.63 0.52 -10.96
CA SER A 94 -15.62 -0.37 -10.39
C SER A 94 -15.65 -1.76 -11.03
N GLN A 95 -14.58 -2.54 -10.89
CA GLN A 95 -14.52 -3.92 -11.36
C GLN A 95 -15.20 -4.86 -10.36
N HIS A 96 -16.37 -5.39 -10.73
CA HIS A 96 -17.05 -6.44 -9.99
C HIS A 96 -16.52 -7.83 -10.39
N VAL A 97 -16.33 -8.70 -9.40
CA VAL A 97 -16.10 -10.15 -9.53
C VAL A 97 -16.96 -10.86 -8.50
N GLY A 98 -17.80 -11.81 -8.93
CA GLY A 98 -18.73 -12.45 -8.00
C GLY A 98 -19.46 -13.67 -8.54
N ASN A 99 -20.17 -14.36 -7.66
CA ASN A 99 -21.04 -15.48 -8.03
C ASN A 99 -22.19 -15.60 -7.04
N GLN A 100 -23.25 -16.32 -7.45
CA GLN A 100 -24.41 -16.56 -6.61
C GLN A 100 -24.46 -18.02 -6.20
N TRP A 101 -24.61 -18.27 -4.90
CA TRP A 101 -24.77 -19.59 -4.27
C TRP A 101 -23.60 -20.56 -4.45
N ARG A 102 -22.53 -20.15 -5.14
CA ARG A 102 -21.40 -21.00 -5.49
C ARG A 102 -20.11 -20.27 -5.17
N THR A 103 -19.26 -20.91 -4.39
CA THR A 103 -17.95 -20.36 -4.02
C THR A 103 -17.02 -20.29 -5.23
N TRP A 104 -16.11 -19.33 -5.24
CA TRP A 104 -15.24 -19.04 -6.37
C TRP A 104 -13.91 -18.47 -5.89
N ALA A 105 -12.89 -18.59 -6.73
CA ALA A 105 -11.61 -17.91 -6.54
C ALA A 105 -11.12 -17.35 -7.86
N GLY A 106 -10.69 -16.09 -7.83
CA GLY A 106 -10.24 -15.40 -9.03
C GLY A 106 -10.15 -13.89 -8.86
N GLY A 107 -9.99 -13.20 -9.98
CA GLY A 107 -9.90 -11.75 -10.02
C GLY A 107 -9.57 -11.26 -11.42
N VAL A 108 -8.85 -10.14 -11.48
CA VAL A 108 -8.34 -9.57 -12.73
C VAL A 108 -6.82 -9.39 -12.65
N PHE A 109 -6.18 -9.34 -13.81
CA PHE A 109 -4.73 -9.19 -13.89
C PHE A 109 -4.32 -8.25 -15.03
N GLN A 110 -3.12 -7.68 -14.93
CA GLN A 110 -2.53 -6.89 -15.99
C GLN A 110 -1.03 -7.12 -16.04
N THR A 111 -0.50 -7.42 -17.23
CA THR A 111 0.94 -7.50 -17.47
C THR A 111 1.45 -6.14 -17.91
N VAL A 112 2.38 -5.60 -17.14
CA VAL A 112 3.03 -4.30 -17.37
C VAL A 112 4.40 -4.54 -17.98
N GLN A 113 4.64 -3.87 -19.10
CA GLN A 113 5.87 -3.98 -19.90
C GLN A 113 6.79 -2.80 -19.63
N ASN A 114 8.07 -2.97 -19.96
CA ASN A 114 9.12 -1.95 -19.79
C ASN A 114 9.36 -1.55 -18.33
N VAL A 115 9.24 -2.51 -17.40
CA VAL A 115 9.73 -2.32 -16.04
C VAL A 115 11.25 -2.55 -16.01
N THR A 116 11.91 -1.99 -15.01
CA THR A 116 13.36 -2.08 -14.82
C THR A 116 13.68 -3.35 -14.01
N PRO A 117 14.38 -4.35 -14.58
CA PRO A 117 14.83 -5.50 -13.81
C PRO A 117 15.69 -5.06 -12.63
N GLY A 118 15.46 -5.62 -11.44
CA GLY A 118 16.14 -5.25 -10.20
C GLY A 118 15.55 -4.06 -9.45
N SER A 119 14.60 -3.31 -10.03
CA SER A 119 13.83 -2.30 -9.31
C SER A 119 12.69 -2.96 -8.52
N THR A 120 12.36 -2.39 -7.36
CA THR A 120 11.20 -2.78 -6.56
C THR A 120 9.95 -2.03 -7.02
N TYR A 121 8.85 -2.77 -7.13
CA TYR A 121 7.53 -2.27 -7.51
C TYR A 121 6.52 -2.56 -6.41
N ARG A 122 5.66 -1.59 -6.11
CA ARG A 122 4.52 -1.74 -5.21
C ARG A 122 3.24 -1.77 -6.02
N PHE A 123 2.42 -2.80 -5.83
CA PHE A 123 1.07 -2.88 -6.33
C PHE A 123 0.08 -2.70 -5.18
N THR A 124 -0.85 -1.76 -5.32
CA THR A 124 -1.92 -1.48 -4.36
C THR A 124 -3.26 -1.44 -5.10
N VAL A 125 -4.33 -1.94 -4.49
CA VAL A 125 -5.71 -1.78 -4.99
C VAL A 125 -6.66 -1.62 -3.81
N TYR A 126 -7.75 -0.87 -4.01
CA TYR A 126 -8.86 -0.84 -3.05
C TYR A 126 -9.83 -1.97 -3.37
N ALA A 127 -10.29 -2.68 -2.33
CA ALA A 127 -11.27 -3.73 -2.44
C ALA A 127 -12.43 -3.51 -1.46
N TYR A 128 -13.64 -3.81 -1.92
CA TYR A 128 -14.87 -3.90 -1.13
C TYR A 128 -15.44 -5.28 -1.34
N GLY A 129 -15.92 -5.96 -0.29
CA GLY A 129 -16.56 -7.25 -0.42
C GLY A 129 -17.88 -7.34 0.32
N ARG A 130 -18.79 -8.12 -0.25
CA ARG A 130 -20.11 -8.40 0.32
C ARG A 130 -20.47 -9.86 0.10
N GLY A 131 -20.61 -10.58 1.22
CA GLY A 131 -21.19 -11.91 1.25
C GLY A 131 -22.51 -11.87 2.00
N SER A 132 -23.65 -12.19 1.37
CA SER A 132 -24.97 -12.13 2.02
C SER A 132 -26.01 -12.96 1.29
N SER A 133 -26.97 -13.52 2.03
CA SER A 133 -28.18 -14.12 1.45
C SER A 133 -29.28 -13.09 1.13
N GLU A 134 -29.14 -11.86 1.63
CA GLU A 134 -30.09 -10.77 1.44
C GLU A 134 -29.69 -9.89 0.26
N ASP A 135 -30.67 -9.21 -0.34
CA ASP A 135 -30.39 -8.27 -1.44
C ASP A 135 -29.76 -6.98 -0.95
N PHE A 136 -28.91 -6.38 -1.79
CA PHE A 136 -28.35 -5.05 -1.51
C PHE A 136 -29.50 -4.04 -1.33
N PRO A 137 -29.48 -3.15 -0.31
CA PRO A 137 -28.32 -2.73 0.49
C PRO A 137 -28.17 -3.44 1.85
N ALA A 138 -28.74 -4.63 2.06
CA ALA A 138 -28.50 -5.37 3.30
C ALA A 138 -26.99 -5.64 3.51
N SER A 139 -26.54 -5.62 4.75
CA SER A 139 -25.12 -5.80 5.08
C SER A 139 -24.60 -7.19 4.73
N SER A 140 -23.28 -7.27 4.56
CA SER A 140 -22.51 -8.50 4.51
C SER A 140 -22.57 -9.24 5.85
N GLU A 141 -22.60 -10.56 5.78
CA GLU A 141 -22.42 -11.43 6.93
C GLU A 141 -20.94 -11.42 7.34
N ALA A 142 -20.65 -10.90 8.55
CA ALA A 142 -19.28 -10.75 9.04
C ALA A 142 -18.53 -12.06 9.34
N GLY A 143 -19.24 -13.20 9.37
CA GLY A 143 -18.65 -14.52 9.61
C GLY A 143 -18.07 -15.17 8.35
N LEU A 144 -18.32 -14.60 7.17
CA LEU A 144 -17.79 -15.11 5.92
C LEU A 144 -16.35 -14.66 5.73
N ARG A 145 -15.58 -15.45 4.98
CA ARG A 145 -14.26 -15.05 4.50
C ARG A 145 -14.24 -14.95 2.98
N MET A 146 -13.67 -13.88 2.48
CA MET A 146 -13.47 -13.60 1.07
C MET A 146 -11.99 -13.67 0.66
N ASP A 147 -11.09 -13.72 1.65
CA ASP A 147 -9.64 -13.88 1.49
C ASP A 147 -9.05 -13.04 0.34
N VAL A 148 -9.43 -11.75 0.32
CA VAL A 148 -9.02 -10.80 -0.71
C VAL A 148 -7.53 -10.52 -0.56
N ARG A 149 -6.78 -10.57 -1.66
CA ARG A 149 -5.34 -10.28 -1.70
C ARG A 149 -4.89 -9.78 -3.06
N VAL A 150 -3.66 -9.30 -3.15
CA VAL A 150 -3.01 -8.96 -4.43
C VAL A 150 -1.70 -9.70 -4.60
N GLY A 151 -1.28 -9.88 -5.85
CA GLY A 151 -0.02 -10.53 -6.17
C GLY A 151 0.75 -9.81 -7.27
N ILE A 152 2.07 -9.98 -7.27
CA ILE A 152 2.95 -9.61 -8.37
C ILE A 152 3.75 -10.85 -8.77
N ASP A 153 3.65 -11.22 -10.02
CA ASP A 153 4.59 -12.10 -10.72
C ASP A 153 5.78 -11.24 -11.20
N PRO A 154 6.99 -11.45 -10.65
CA PRO A 154 8.17 -10.62 -10.91
C PRO A 154 8.73 -10.75 -12.33
N ASN A 155 8.42 -11.84 -13.03
CA ASN A 155 8.88 -12.12 -14.39
C ASN A 155 7.79 -11.83 -15.44
N GLY A 156 6.53 -11.76 -15.00
CA GLY A 156 5.36 -11.40 -15.76
C GLY A 156 4.89 -12.48 -16.74
N SER A 157 5.05 -13.77 -16.44
CA SER A 157 4.47 -14.91 -17.17
C SER A 157 2.96 -14.79 -17.38
N GLY A 158 2.28 -14.10 -16.46
CA GLY A 158 0.83 -13.88 -16.52
C GLY A 158 0.01 -15.07 -16.01
N LEU A 159 0.68 -16.07 -15.44
CA LEU A 159 0.06 -17.23 -14.82
C LEU A 159 -0.14 -16.96 -13.33
N TRP A 160 -1.38 -16.92 -12.87
CA TRP A 160 -1.70 -16.67 -11.46
C TRP A 160 -1.16 -17.75 -10.50
N ASN A 161 -0.94 -18.97 -11.02
CA ASN A 161 -0.44 -20.12 -10.29
C ASN A 161 1.05 -20.37 -10.54
N ASP A 162 1.78 -19.40 -11.07
CA ASP A 162 3.24 -19.46 -11.12
C ASP A 162 3.83 -19.50 -9.71
N GLY A 163 4.91 -20.26 -9.54
CA GLY A 163 5.51 -20.51 -8.23
C GLY A 163 6.21 -19.28 -7.64
N ASP A 164 6.53 -18.29 -8.47
CA ASP A 164 7.17 -17.04 -8.08
C ASP A 164 6.20 -15.85 -7.98
N VAL A 165 4.88 -16.06 -8.17
CA VAL A 165 3.91 -15.02 -7.84
C VAL A 165 3.95 -14.75 -6.35
N PHE A 166 4.37 -13.55 -5.99
CA PHE A 166 4.45 -13.12 -4.61
C PHE A 166 3.14 -12.44 -4.22
N TRP A 167 2.45 -13.02 -3.24
CA TRP A 167 1.14 -12.59 -2.81
C TRP A 167 1.18 -11.84 -1.48
N SER A 168 0.33 -10.83 -1.32
CA SER A 168 0.09 -10.17 -0.03
C SER A 168 -0.57 -11.14 0.98
N GLY A 169 -0.65 -10.70 2.23
CA GLY A 169 -1.62 -11.25 3.18
C GLY A 169 -3.07 -11.03 2.70
N THR A 170 -4.01 -11.73 3.32
CA THR A 170 -5.44 -11.65 2.99
C THR A 170 -6.17 -10.64 3.89
N ILE A 171 -7.21 -10.00 3.33
CA ILE A 171 -8.15 -9.14 4.03
C ILE A 171 -9.59 -9.58 3.76
N ASN A 172 -10.52 -9.13 4.61
CA ASN A 172 -11.95 -9.41 4.49
C ASN A 172 -12.75 -8.09 4.56
N PRO A 173 -12.72 -7.26 3.50
CA PRO A 173 -13.33 -5.93 3.47
C PRO A 173 -14.87 -5.96 3.44
N HIS A 174 -15.50 -6.40 4.53
CA HIS A 174 -16.96 -6.40 4.66
C HIS A 174 -17.52 -4.98 4.67
N ASP A 175 -18.26 -4.66 3.63
CA ASP A 175 -18.98 -3.40 3.47
C ASP A 175 -18.15 -2.10 3.60
N VAL A 176 -16.83 -2.20 3.39
CA VAL A 176 -15.92 -1.06 3.50
C VAL A 176 -14.78 -1.22 2.50
N TRP A 177 -14.47 -0.14 1.79
CA TRP A 177 -13.28 -0.09 0.94
C TRP A 177 -12.01 -0.16 1.78
N GLN A 178 -11.16 -1.15 1.52
CA GLN A 178 -9.86 -1.31 2.17
C GLN A 178 -8.77 -1.47 1.13
N PRO A 179 -7.62 -0.78 1.28
CA PRO A 179 -6.47 -1.00 0.43
C PRO A 179 -5.77 -2.32 0.78
N VAL A 180 -5.27 -3.01 -0.23
CA VAL A 180 -4.37 -4.16 -0.08
C VAL A 180 -3.17 -3.98 -0.99
N SER A 181 -1.98 -4.34 -0.50
CA SER A 181 -0.71 -4.00 -1.17
C SER A 181 0.33 -5.10 -1.05
N VAL A 182 1.22 -5.16 -2.05
CA VAL A 182 2.41 -6.02 -2.06
C VAL A 182 3.58 -5.32 -2.76
N GLU A 183 4.81 -5.63 -2.36
CA GLU A 183 6.03 -5.11 -3.00
C GLU A 183 6.92 -6.26 -3.47
N VAL A 184 7.46 -6.14 -4.68
CA VAL A 184 8.29 -7.17 -5.33
C VAL A 184 9.37 -6.54 -6.20
N THR A 185 10.56 -7.14 -6.21
CA THR A 185 11.63 -6.78 -7.15
C THR A 185 11.43 -7.50 -8.49
N ALA A 186 11.36 -6.74 -9.58
CA ALA A 186 11.20 -7.31 -10.91
C ALA A 186 12.43 -8.15 -11.29
N THR A 187 12.22 -9.37 -11.77
CA THR A 187 13.28 -10.26 -12.26
C THR A 187 13.43 -10.16 -13.78
N GLY A 188 12.38 -9.70 -14.47
CA GLY A 188 12.35 -9.44 -15.90
C GLY A 188 12.10 -7.97 -16.25
N ASN A 189 11.93 -7.69 -17.55
CA ASN A 189 11.55 -6.38 -18.07
C ASN A 189 10.01 -6.20 -18.16
N GLN A 190 9.26 -7.15 -17.61
CA GLN A 190 7.81 -7.12 -17.44
C GLN A 190 7.45 -7.71 -16.07
N LEU A 191 6.27 -7.37 -15.56
CA LEU A 191 5.67 -7.97 -14.38
C LEU A 191 4.17 -8.15 -14.60
N THR A 192 3.54 -9.09 -13.90
CA THR A 192 2.07 -9.21 -13.90
C THR A 192 1.51 -8.96 -12.52
N VAL A 193 0.54 -8.05 -12.41
CA VAL A 193 -0.21 -7.82 -11.17
C VAL A 193 -1.51 -8.60 -11.19
N PHE A 194 -1.96 -9.08 -10.03
CA PHE A 194 -3.20 -9.83 -9.86
C PHE A 194 -4.01 -9.27 -8.69
N THR A 195 -5.30 -9.03 -8.89
CA THR A 195 -6.27 -9.01 -7.78
C THR A 195 -6.80 -10.41 -7.54
N ALA A 196 -7.15 -10.73 -6.30
CA ALA A 196 -7.68 -12.02 -5.92
C ALA A 196 -8.73 -11.90 -4.82
N ALA A 197 -9.72 -12.79 -4.87
CA ALA A 197 -10.55 -13.19 -3.76
C ALA A 197 -10.75 -14.71 -3.80
N ASP A 198 -11.01 -15.32 -2.65
CA ASP A 198 -11.27 -16.74 -2.49
C ASP A 198 -12.39 -16.96 -1.46
N TRP A 199 -13.55 -17.37 -1.95
CA TRP A 199 -14.69 -17.72 -1.13
C TRP A 199 -14.77 -19.23 -0.86
N GLY A 200 -13.97 -20.05 -1.54
CA GLY A 200 -13.99 -21.51 -1.40
C GLY A 200 -13.00 -21.96 -0.36
N ILE A 201 -13.48 -22.13 0.87
CA ILE A 201 -12.67 -22.51 2.02
C ILE A 201 -12.97 -23.94 2.42
N GLU A 202 -11.91 -24.73 2.54
CA GLU A 202 -12.01 -26.13 2.94
C GLU A 202 -12.68 -26.26 4.31
N GLY A 203 -13.73 -27.08 4.37
CA GLY A 203 -14.51 -27.35 5.58
C GLY A 203 -15.39 -26.19 6.08
N VAL A 204 -15.59 -25.12 5.29
CA VAL A 204 -16.44 -23.97 5.68
C VAL A 204 -17.52 -23.70 4.63
N ASN A 205 -18.78 -23.74 5.06
CA ASN A 205 -19.92 -23.37 4.20
C ASN A 205 -20.06 -21.86 4.01
N GLN A 206 -19.52 -21.39 2.89
CA GLN A 206 -19.51 -19.99 2.49
C GLN A 206 -20.60 -19.62 1.47
N CYS A 207 -21.41 -20.58 1.01
CA CYS A 207 -22.37 -20.29 -0.05
C CYS A 207 -23.45 -19.34 0.41
N ARG A 208 -23.58 -18.24 -0.32
CA ARG A 208 -24.60 -17.20 -0.12
C ARG A 208 -25.13 -16.73 -1.45
N LYS A 209 -26.31 -16.10 -1.43
CA LYS A 209 -26.93 -15.51 -2.62
C LYS A 209 -25.97 -14.58 -3.37
N HIS A 210 -25.19 -13.81 -2.61
CA HIS A 210 -24.24 -12.84 -3.09
C HIS A 210 -22.88 -13.16 -2.49
N LEU A 211 -21.87 -13.36 -3.33
CA LEU A 211 -20.47 -13.55 -2.98
C LEU A 211 -19.65 -12.66 -3.90
N ASP A 212 -19.61 -11.37 -3.57
CA ASP A 212 -19.18 -10.34 -4.50
C ASP A 212 -18.01 -9.55 -3.94
N VAL A 213 -17.05 -9.23 -4.81
CA VAL A 213 -15.92 -8.36 -4.52
C VAL A 213 -15.79 -7.32 -5.64
N TRP A 214 -15.57 -6.07 -5.25
CA TRP A 214 -15.33 -4.95 -6.15
C TRP A 214 -13.91 -4.45 -5.95
N PHE A 215 -13.22 -4.17 -7.06
CA PHE A 215 -11.89 -3.59 -7.09
C PHE A 215 -11.91 -2.23 -7.79
N ASP A 216 -11.18 -1.27 -7.23
CA ASP A 216 -11.09 0.09 -7.74
C ASP A 216 -9.74 0.71 -7.33
N THR A 217 -9.34 1.81 -7.99
CA THR A 217 -8.22 2.68 -7.59
C THR A 217 -6.93 1.86 -7.41
N ALA A 218 -6.57 1.11 -8.44
CA ALA A 218 -5.34 0.36 -8.49
C ALA A 218 -4.13 1.28 -8.76
N GLU A 219 -2.98 0.90 -8.24
CA GLU A 219 -1.72 1.59 -8.47
C GLU A 219 -0.58 0.58 -8.56
N LEU A 220 0.24 0.69 -9.60
CA LEU A 220 1.55 0.06 -9.67
C LEU A 220 2.59 1.16 -9.85
N ILE A 221 3.51 1.28 -8.90
CA ILE A 221 4.59 2.27 -8.94
C ILE A 221 5.93 1.62 -8.66
N GLU A 222 6.97 2.14 -9.32
CA GLU A 222 8.36 1.80 -8.99
C GLU A 222 8.75 2.53 -7.71
N VAL A 223 8.96 1.82 -6.60
CA VAL A 223 9.33 2.43 -5.30
C VAL A 223 10.80 2.86 -5.24
N GLY A 224 11.57 2.54 -6.29
CA GLY A 224 13.02 2.74 -6.40
C GLY A 224 13.80 1.47 -6.00
N PRO A 225 15.11 1.40 -6.30
CA PRO A 225 15.95 0.36 -5.72
C PRO A 225 15.97 0.53 -4.19
N PRO A 226 16.11 -0.55 -3.39
CA PRO A 226 16.45 -0.41 -1.98
C PRO A 226 17.64 0.57 -1.88
N PRO A 227 17.63 1.52 -0.93
CA PRO A 227 18.63 2.57 -0.87
C PRO A 227 20.02 1.94 -0.97
N THR A 228 20.76 2.29 -2.01
CA THR A 228 22.15 1.87 -2.12
C THR A 228 22.82 2.37 -0.85
N ASN A 229 23.40 1.45 -0.06
CA ASN A 229 24.27 1.77 1.06
C ASN A 229 25.42 2.64 0.53
N THR A 230 25.16 3.94 0.38
CA THR A 230 26.20 4.94 0.23
C THR A 230 26.90 4.88 1.57
N PRO A 231 28.17 4.44 1.63
CA PRO A 231 28.89 4.41 2.89
C PRO A 231 28.75 5.78 3.51
N LEU A 232 28.26 5.85 4.76
CA LEU A 232 28.31 7.08 5.54
C LEU A 232 29.76 7.62 5.41
N PRO A 233 29.98 8.91 5.10
CA PRO A 233 31.33 9.45 5.09
C PRO A 233 32.02 9.02 6.37
N ALA A 234 33.14 8.31 6.24
CA ALA A 234 33.86 7.75 7.37
C ALA A 234 34.03 8.86 8.43
N PRO A 235 33.72 8.59 9.71
CA PRO A 235 33.96 9.57 10.76
C PRO A 235 35.40 10.01 10.65
N THR A 236 35.61 11.31 10.40
CA THR A 236 36.94 11.90 10.39
C THR A 236 37.45 11.78 11.82
N LEU A 237 38.35 10.82 12.05
CA LEU A 237 39.03 10.71 13.33
C LEU A 237 39.71 12.07 13.61
N PRO A 238 39.49 12.66 14.80
CA PRO A 238 40.26 13.83 15.23
C PRO A 238 41.75 13.53 15.12
N PRO A 239 42.59 14.52 14.73
CA PRO A 239 44.02 14.30 14.59
C PRO A 239 44.62 13.77 15.90
N ALA A 240 45.37 12.67 15.79
CA ALA A 240 46.11 12.10 16.92
C ALA A 240 47.10 13.15 17.50
N PRO A 241 47.26 13.22 18.83
CA PRO A 241 48.21 14.13 19.44
C PRO A 241 49.64 13.79 19.00
N VAL A 242 50.36 14.83 18.58
CA VAL A 242 51.76 14.78 18.15
C VAL A 242 52.63 14.30 19.32
N ALA A 243 53.17 13.09 19.21
CA ALA A 243 54.29 12.66 20.03
C ALA A 243 55.60 13.10 19.37
N THR A 244 56.22 14.12 19.95
CA THR A 244 57.58 14.55 19.64
C THR A 244 58.58 13.55 20.20
N ASN A 245 59.34 12.88 19.34
CA ASN A 245 60.67 12.37 19.67
C ASN A 245 61.60 12.46 18.44
N THR A 246 62.62 13.30 18.61
CA THR A 246 63.84 13.51 17.80
C THR A 246 64.93 12.60 18.41
N ALA A 247 65.94 11.99 17.76
CA ALA A 247 66.55 11.96 16.43
C ALA A 247 67.29 10.61 16.26
N THR A 248 67.76 10.28 15.05
CA THR A 248 69.19 10.06 14.69
C THR A 248 69.28 9.36 13.32
N ALA A 249 70.33 9.66 12.56
CA ALA A 249 70.41 9.59 11.11
C ALA A 249 71.35 8.49 10.55
N VAL A 250 71.06 8.06 9.29
CA VAL A 250 71.98 7.60 8.20
C VAL A 250 72.52 6.14 8.29
N PRO A 251 72.84 5.40 7.17
CA PRO A 251 72.74 5.66 5.72
C PRO A 251 71.97 4.59 4.89
N ALA A 252 71.77 4.90 3.60
CA ALA A 252 71.32 3.98 2.54
C ALA A 252 72.36 2.88 2.21
N THR A 253 71.89 1.71 1.74
CA THR A 253 72.72 0.68 1.09
C THR A 253 71.90 -0.05 0.02
N ASP A 254 72.57 -0.28 -1.10
CA ASP A 254 72.14 -0.88 -2.37
C ASP A 254 71.75 -2.39 -2.29
N THR A 255 70.74 -2.77 -3.10
CA THR A 255 70.67 -3.92 -4.07
C THR A 255 70.98 -5.36 -3.55
N PRO A 256 70.20 -6.44 -3.84
CA PRO A 256 69.81 -6.85 -5.20
C PRO A 256 68.41 -7.49 -5.43
N GLU A 257 68.11 -7.55 -6.73
CA GLU A 257 67.11 -8.30 -7.49
C GLU A 257 67.01 -9.80 -7.12
N VAL A 258 65.78 -10.30 -6.95
CA VAL A 258 65.45 -11.71 -6.69
C VAL A 258 64.77 -12.31 -7.94
N PRO A 259 65.17 -13.52 -8.41
CA PRO A 259 64.64 -14.15 -9.63
C PRO A 259 63.20 -14.67 -9.45
N PRO A 260 62.46 -14.93 -10.55
CA PRO A 260 61.04 -15.27 -10.50
C PRO A 260 60.80 -16.63 -9.84
N THR A 261 59.97 -16.64 -8.80
CA THR A 261 59.43 -17.85 -8.18
C THR A 261 58.06 -18.16 -8.80
N ASN A 262 57.86 -19.41 -9.21
CA ASN A 262 56.64 -19.91 -9.82
C ASN A 262 55.41 -19.64 -8.94
N THR A 263 54.47 -18.84 -9.43
CA THR A 263 53.15 -18.66 -8.83
C THR A 263 52.27 -19.89 -9.11
N PRO A 264 51.75 -20.60 -8.10
CA PRO A 264 50.73 -21.61 -8.31
C PRO A 264 49.44 -20.95 -8.78
N VAL A 265 48.80 -21.56 -9.79
CA VAL A 265 47.49 -21.17 -10.33
C VAL A 265 46.46 -21.22 -9.19
N PRO A 266 45.67 -20.15 -8.96
CA PRO A 266 44.60 -20.18 -7.96
C PRO A 266 43.51 -21.17 -8.42
N PRO A 267 42.96 -22.02 -7.53
CA PRO A 267 41.84 -22.86 -7.88
C PRO A 267 40.62 -22.00 -8.21
N THR A 268 39.91 -22.39 -9.27
CA THR A 268 38.59 -21.89 -9.63
C THR A 268 37.67 -21.88 -8.41
N GLU A 269 37.31 -20.69 -7.93
CA GLU A 269 36.27 -20.54 -6.91
C GLU A 269 34.95 -21.05 -7.49
N THR A 270 34.57 -22.26 -7.08
CA THR A 270 33.18 -22.69 -7.15
C THR A 270 32.46 -21.86 -6.10
N SER A 271 31.64 -20.91 -6.53
CA SER A 271 30.77 -20.12 -5.65
C SER A 271 29.74 -21.05 -5.01
N THR A 272 30.12 -21.74 -3.93
CA THR A 272 29.18 -22.38 -3.02
C THR A 272 28.55 -21.27 -2.18
N ILE A 273 27.29 -20.94 -2.46
CA ILE A 273 26.48 -20.08 -1.59
C ILE A 273 26.53 -20.69 -0.18
N PRO A 274 27.05 -20.00 0.84
CA PRO A 274 27.06 -20.52 2.20
C PRO A 274 25.60 -20.70 2.69
N PRO A 275 25.27 -21.77 3.43
CA PRO A 275 23.93 -21.96 3.96
C PRO A 275 23.62 -20.83 4.95
N GLY A 276 22.67 -19.96 4.62
CA GLY A 276 22.24 -18.88 5.50
C GLY A 276 21.64 -19.38 6.82
N GLY A 277 21.39 -18.48 7.75
CA GLY A 277 20.60 -18.76 8.96
C GLY A 277 19.10 -18.76 8.69
N THR A 278 18.32 -19.02 9.75
CA THR A 278 16.87 -19.16 9.68
C THR A 278 16.19 -18.37 10.79
N ILE A 279 15.15 -17.59 10.46
CA ILE A 279 14.23 -16.98 11.43
C ILE A 279 12.89 -17.69 11.33
N CYS A 280 12.41 -18.27 12.43
CA CYS A 280 11.07 -18.86 12.52
C CYS A 280 10.16 -17.94 13.33
N VAL A 281 9.00 -17.58 12.78
CA VAL A 281 8.02 -16.69 13.40
C VAL A 281 6.73 -17.44 13.73
N ASN A 282 6.12 -17.15 14.88
CA ASN A 282 4.76 -17.58 15.19
C ASN A 282 4.02 -16.55 16.06
N ALA A 283 2.70 -16.69 16.20
CA ALA A 283 1.90 -15.85 17.08
C ALA A 283 1.08 -16.70 18.05
N PHE A 284 0.91 -16.19 19.27
CA PHE A 284 0.14 -16.85 20.33
C PHE A 284 -1.01 -16.00 20.84
N ALA A 285 -2.02 -16.70 21.36
CA ALA A 285 -3.23 -16.15 21.95
C ALA A 285 -2.97 -15.80 23.42
N ASP A 286 -2.49 -14.58 23.65
CA ASP A 286 -2.15 -14.07 24.98
C ASP A 286 -3.42 -13.62 25.72
N THR A 287 -4.17 -14.60 26.22
CA THR A 287 -5.54 -14.37 26.70
C THR A 287 -5.55 -13.53 27.97
N ASP A 288 -4.49 -13.62 28.79
CA ASP A 288 -4.35 -12.84 30.01
C ASP A 288 -3.62 -11.50 29.81
N GLY A 289 -2.98 -11.30 28.66
CA GLY A 289 -2.29 -10.07 28.28
C GLY A 289 -0.93 -9.90 28.97
N SER A 290 -0.31 -10.98 29.42
CA SER A 290 0.96 -10.96 30.14
C SER A 290 2.18 -10.69 29.25
N GLY A 291 2.05 -10.84 27.93
CA GLY A 291 3.14 -10.76 26.96
C GLY A 291 3.98 -12.03 26.89
N ALA A 292 3.65 -13.08 27.65
CA ALA A 292 4.30 -14.38 27.65
C ALA A 292 3.29 -15.46 27.26
N ARG A 293 3.74 -16.48 26.55
CA ARG A 293 2.87 -17.60 26.20
C ARG A 293 2.80 -18.60 27.34
N ASP A 294 1.61 -18.81 27.88
CA ASP A 294 1.35 -19.81 28.92
C ASP A 294 0.96 -21.19 28.37
N ALA A 295 1.03 -22.21 29.22
CA ALA A 295 0.72 -23.61 28.85
C ALA A 295 -0.75 -23.82 28.43
N ASN A 296 -1.66 -22.96 28.90
CA ASN A 296 -3.08 -22.95 28.54
C ASN A 296 -3.40 -22.05 27.34
N GLU A 297 -2.40 -21.41 26.74
CA GLU A 297 -2.58 -20.49 25.62
C GLU A 297 -2.27 -21.15 24.28
N GLY A 298 -3.20 -20.96 23.35
CA GLY A 298 -3.10 -21.46 21.99
C GLY A 298 -2.30 -20.53 21.07
N TYR A 299 -2.32 -20.86 19.79
CA TYR A 299 -1.69 -20.05 18.75
C TYR A 299 -2.71 -19.10 18.11
N MET A 300 -2.27 -17.92 17.70
CA MET A 300 -3.12 -16.92 17.06
C MET A 300 -2.88 -16.94 15.55
N GLY A 301 -3.93 -17.16 14.78
CA GLY A 301 -3.89 -17.08 13.32
C GLY A 301 -4.13 -15.67 12.80
N ASN A 302 -3.70 -15.41 11.57
CA ASN A 302 -3.85 -14.13 10.87
C ASN A 302 -3.04 -12.96 11.44
N VAL A 303 -1.94 -13.23 12.15
CA VAL A 303 -0.94 -12.21 12.46
C VAL A 303 0.06 -12.16 11.31
N THR A 304 0.24 -10.99 10.71
CA THR A 304 1.21 -10.79 9.62
C THR A 304 2.56 -10.46 10.21
N PHE A 305 3.61 -11.15 9.76
CA PHE A 305 5.00 -10.88 10.13
C PHE A 305 5.77 -10.35 8.93
N THR A 306 6.50 -9.26 9.11
CA THR A 306 7.47 -8.77 8.12
C THR A 306 8.88 -8.91 8.68
N VAL A 307 9.78 -9.49 7.89
CA VAL A 307 11.20 -9.61 8.22
C VAL A 307 11.95 -8.63 7.33
N ALA A 308 12.75 -7.75 7.92
CA ALA A 308 13.52 -6.74 7.21
C ALA A 308 14.97 -6.70 7.69
N LYS A 309 15.92 -6.44 6.80
CA LYS A 309 17.34 -6.23 7.12
C LYS A 309 17.75 -4.86 6.60
N ALA A 310 18.36 -4.03 7.45
CA ALA A 310 18.79 -2.67 7.09
C ALA A 310 17.68 -1.82 6.41
N GLY A 311 16.41 -2.02 6.79
CA GLY A 311 15.26 -1.30 6.24
C GLY A 311 14.66 -1.89 4.96
N ALA A 312 15.26 -2.92 4.35
CA ALA A 312 14.70 -3.64 3.21
C ALA A 312 13.91 -4.86 3.68
N MET A 313 12.67 -5.05 3.17
CA MET A 313 11.87 -6.24 3.47
C MET A 313 12.47 -7.47 2.78
N VAL A 314 12.77 -8.49 3.59
CA VAL A 314 13.38 -9.77 3.18
C VAL A 314 12.32 -10.86 3.03
N GLY A 315 11.22 -10.77 3.77
CA GLY A 315 10.12 -11.71 3.63
C GLY A 315 8.91 -11.30 4.45
N GLN A 316 7.76 -11.89 4.12
CA GLN A 316 6.52 -11.75 4.89
C GLN A 316 5.86 -13.12 5.06
N ALA A 317 5.20 -13.32 6.19
CA ALA A 317 4.43 -14.52 6.49
C ALA A 317 3.16 -14.16 7.27
N VAL A 318 2.21 -15.09 7.32
CA VAL A 318 1.00 -14.98 8.14
C VAL A 318 0.89 -16.21 9.02
N SER A 319 0.62 -16.03 10.32
CA SER A 319 0.44 -17.15 11.25
C SER A 319 -0.79 -18.00 10.89
N SER A 320 -0.62 -19.32 10.95
CA SER A 320 -1.69 -20.31 10.73
C SER A 320 -2.64 -20.47 11.92
N GLY A 321 -2.24 -19.99 13.10
CA GLY A 321 -2.93 -20.27 14.36
C GLY A 321 -2.69 -21.69 14.88
N THR A 322 -1.59 -22.31 14.46
CA THR A 322 -1.14 -23.62 14.94
C THR A 322 0.27 -23.52 15.53
N ASP A 323 0.76 -24.61 16.11
CA ASP A 323 2.11 -24.69 16.67
C ASP A 323 3.23 -24.70 15.63
N ALA A 324 2.88 -24.83 14.35
CA ALA A 324 3.81 -24.79 13.24
C ALA A 324 4.25 -23.33 12.94
N PRO A 325 5.51 -22.95 13.21
CA PRO A 325 6.01 -21.63 12.85
C PRO A 325 6.27 -21.54 11.34
N PHE A 326 6.26 -20.31 10.81
CA PHE A 326 6.76 -20.04 9.46
C PHE A 326 8.25 -19.69 9.52
N CYS A 327 9.10 -20.35 8.74
CA CYS A 327 10.55 -20.13 8.76
C CYS A 327 11.07 -19.48 7.48
N PHE A 328 11.78 -18.37 7.64
CA PHE A 328 12.55 -17.71 6.60
C PHE A 328 13.97 -18.28 6.62
N GLU A 329 14.32 -19.08 5.62
CA GLU A 329 15.61 -19.76 5.52
C GLU A 329 16.57 -19.02 4.57
N GLY A 330 17.86 -19.38 4.63
CA GLY A 330 18.87 -18.81 3.73
C GLY A 330 19.21 -17.36 4.01
N LEU A 331 18.92 -16.88 5.23
CA LEU A 331 19.18 -15.50 5.63
C LEU A 331 20.67 -15.28 5.84
N GLU A 332 21.22 -14.25 5.20
CA GLU A 332 22.59 -13.83 5.46
C GLU A 332 22.80 -13.45 6.92
N ALA A 333 24.00 -13.70 7.47
CA ALA A 333 24.34 -13.26 8.81
C ALA A 333 24.15 -11.74 9.00
N GLY A 334 23.64 -11.33 10.16
CA GLY A 334 23.44 -9.93 10.55
C GLY A 334 22.12 -9.67 11.28
N SER A 335 21.83 -8.38 11.49
CA SER A 335 20.71 -7.91 12.29
C SER A 335 19.43 -7.72 11.46
N TYR A 336 18.35 -8.38 11.88
CA TYR A 336 17.02 -8.33 11.25
C TYR A 336 16.01 -7.68 12.18
N GLN A 337 15.05 -6.95 11.62
CA GLN A 337 13.83 -6.51 12.29
C GLN A 337 12.68 -7.41 11.87
N VAL A 338 11.99 -7.99 12.85
CA VAL A 338 10.76 -8.74 12.64
C VAL A 338 9.61 -7.93 13.22
N ALA A 339 8.65 -7.50 12.42
CA ALA A 339 7.48 -6.75 12.88
C ALA A 339 6.21 -7.58 12.75
N GLN A 340 5.28 -7.41 13.69
CA GLN A 340 3.95 -7.98 13.63
C GLN A 340 2.91 -6.92 13.26
N ILE A 341 1.87 -7.33 12.54
CA ILE A 341 0.66 -6.55 12.29
C ILE A 341 -0.51 -7.45 12.64
N VAL A 342 -1.35 -6.97 13.57
CA VAL A 342 -2.49 -7.72 14.10
C VAL A 342 -3.81 -7.18 13.52
N PRO A 343 -4.81 -8.03 13.21
CA PRO A 343 -6.11 -7.60 12.71
C PRO A 343 -6.85 -6.63 13.65
N GLY A 344 -7.77 -5.81 13.13
CA GLY A 344 -8.44 -4.76 13.93
C GLY A 344 -9.24 -5.21 15.17
N ARG A 345 -9.60 -6.49 15.26
CA ARG A 345 -10.30 -7.09 16.42
C ARG A 345 -9.37 -7.56 17.54
N VAL A 346 -8.06 -7.52 17.33
CA VAL A 346 -7.04 -7.93 18.29
C VAL A 346 -6.11 -6.76 18.61
N GLU A 347 -5.47 -6.84 19.76
CA GLU A 347 -4.42 -5.92 20.18
C GLU A 347 -3.14 -6.67 20.52
N MET A 348 -2.00 -6.04 20.24
CA MET A 348 -0.68 -6.60 20.54
C MET A 348 -0.46 -6.54 22.06
N THR A 349 -0.01 -7.65 22.62
CA THR A 349 0.38 -7.74 24.04
C THR A 349 1.90 -7.88 24.19
N THR A 350 2.60 -8.20 23.09
CA THR A 350 4.05 -8.05 22.95
C THR A 350 4.42 -6.81 22.13
N ALA A 351 5.71 -6.52 22.00
CA ALA A 351 6.20 -5.42 21.17
C ALA A 351 5.78 -5.58 19.70
N ALA A 352 5.54 -4.45 19.02
CA ALA A 352 5.19 -4.45 17.59
C ALA A 352 6.31 -4.96 16.68
N ASN A 353 7.56 -4.98 17.17
CA ASN A 353 8.71 -5.53 16.47
C ASN A 353 9.76 -6.07 17.43
N ALA A 354 10.66 -6.90 16.90
CA ALA A 354 11.81 -7.49 17.58
C ALA A 354 13.04 -7.45 16.68
N THR A 355 14.22 -7.20 17.25
CA THR A 355 15.50 -7.28 16.56
C THR A 355 16.13 -8.65 16.78
N ILE A 356 16.52 -9.33 15.70
CA ILE A 356 17.05 -10.69 15.70
C ILE A 356 18.43 -10.70 15.02
N GLU A 357 19.45 -11.16 15.74
CA GLU A 357 20.76 -11.42 15.15
C GLU A 357 20.81 -12.82 14.55
N VAL A 358 21.08 -12.90 13.25
CA VAL A 358 21.17 -14.16 12.51
C VAL A 358 22.63 -14.50 12.28
N GLU A 359 22.98 -15.77 12.52
CA GLU A 359 24.28 -16.36 12.22
C GLU A 359 24.11 -17.49 11.20
N VAL A 360 25.16 -17.75 10.41
CA VAL A 360 25.19 -18.81 9.39
C VAL A 360 24.84 -20.17 10.02
N GLY A 361 23.84 -20.86 9.46
CA GLY A 361 23.39 -22.18 9.93
C GLY A 361 22.67 -22.20 11.29
N ARG A 362 22.33 -21.04 11.88
CA ARG A 362 21.57 -20.96 13.13
C ARG A 362 20.09 -20.68 12.86
N THR A 363 19.23 -21.33 13.63
CA THR A 363 17.77 -21.08 13.63
C THR A 363 17.40 -20.30 14.88
N VAL A 364 16.71 -19.17 14.71
CA VAL A 364 16.18 -18.35 15.80
C VAL A 364 14.65 -18.32 15.71
N GLY A 365 13.98 -18.65 16.81
CA GLY A 365 12.53 -18.53 16.94
C GLY A 365 12.13 -17.21 17.59
N VAL A 366 11.10 -16.55 17.07
CA VAL A 366 10.45 -15.39 17.68
C VAL A 366 8.95 -15.58 17.67
N GLU A 367 8.30 -15.29 18.80
CA GLU A 367 6.84 -15.39 18.94
C GLU A 367 6.26 -14.05 19.37
N PHE A 368 5.09 -13.71 18.86
CA PHE A 368 4.37 -12.49 19.19
C PHE A 368 2.99 -12.78 19.80
N GLY A 369 2.68 -12.11 20.91
CA GLY A 369 1.44 -12.27 21.64
C GLY A 369 0.40 -11.23 21.22
N SER A 370 -0.84 -11.67 21.12
CA SER A 370 -1.99 -10.77 20.93
C SER A 370 -3.25 -11.34 21.57
N ARG A 371 -4.18 -10.44 21.90
CA ARG A 371 -5.46 -10.79 22.52
C ARG A 371 -6.63 -10.11 21.82
N LEU A 372 -7.84 -10.64 22.00
CA LEU A 372 -9.05 -9.99 21.51
C LEU A 372 -9.27 -8.68 22.24
N ARG A 373 -9.62 -7.61 21.51
CA ARG A 373 -10.03 -6.35 22.14
C ARG A 373 -11.35 -6.56 22.86
N ASP A 374 -11.45 -6.06 24.08
CA ASP A 374 -12.74 -5.91 24.74
C ASP A 374 -13.64 -5.02 23.87
N ALA A 375 -14.90 -5.42 23.68
CA ALA A 375 -15.88 -4.79 22.78
C ALA A 375 -16.28 -3.34 23.15
N GLY A 376 -15.51 -2.67 24.03
CA GLY A 376 -15.70 -1.28 24.45
C GLY A 376 -14.47 -0.38 24.27
N ALA A 377 -13.34 -0.86 23.75
CA ALA A 377 -12.14 -0.04 23.56
C ALA A 377 -12.03 0.49 22.12
N ALA A 378 -12.23 1.80 21.97
CA ALA A 378 -12.01 2.51 20.71
C ALA A 378 -10.56 2.32 20.22
N ALA A 379 -10.40 2.16 18.90
CA ALA A 379 -9.10 1.97 18.25
C ALA A 379 -8.12 3.11 18.61
N PRO A 380 -6.84 2.81 18.88
CA PRO A 380 -5.85 3.85 19.12
C PRO A 380 -5.56 4.60 17.83
N THR A 381 -5.73 5.92 17.86
CA THR A 381 -5.16 6.84 16.87
C THR A 381 -3.63 6.80 16.99
N PRO A 382 -2.85 6.73 15.89
CA PRO A 382 -1.40 6.85 15.98
C PRO A 382 -1.04 8.28 16.39
N ALA A 383 -0.64 8.48 17.65
CA ALA A 383 -0.16 9.75 18.15
C ALA A 383 1.37 9.79 18.11
N GLY A 384 1.90 10.25 16.98
CA GLY A 384 3.24 10.85 16.90
C GLY A 384 3.12 12.37 17.00
N GLU A 385 3.34 12.87 18.21
CA GLU A 385 3.81 14.21 18.60
C GLU A 385 3.71 15.39 17.60
N VAL A 386 2.80 16.34 17.88
CA VAL A 386 3.07 17.77 17.68
C VAL A 386 2.44 18.60 18.80
N ALA A 387 3.25 19.56 19.25
CA ALA A 387 3.10 20.51 20.34
C ALA A 387 1.71 21.13 20.55
N ALA A 388 1.40 21.33 21.84
CA ALA A 388 0.27 22.09 22.36
C ALA A 388 0.14 23.50 21.76
N VAL A 389 -1.06 23.82 21.27
CA VAL A 389 -1.56 25.19 21.17
C VAL A 389 -2.82 25.29 22.02
N VAL A 390 -2.73 26.15 23.04
CA VAL A 390 -3.78 26.48 24.02
C VAL A 390 -4.98 27.10 23.31
N GLN A 391 -6.18 26.52 23.48
CA GLN A 391 -7.45 27.18 23.16
C GLN A 391 -7.94 27.98 24.39
N PRO A 392 -8.43 29.23 24.23
CA PRO A 392 -9.13 29.93 25.30
C PRO A 392 -10.58 29.47 25.40
N THR A 393 -11.01 29.33 26.65
CA THR A 393 -12.33 28.90 27.13
C THR A 393 -13.40 29.96 26.86
N GLU A 394 -14.55 29.57 26.30
CA GLU A 394 -15.77 30.39 26.26
C GLU A 394 -16.78 29.83 27.28
N PRO A 395 -17.37 30.66 28.15
CA PRO A 395 -18.23 30.17 29.23
C PRO A 395 -19.68 29.97 28.80
N ALA A 396 -20.31 28.99 29.46
CA ALA A 396 -21.71 28.62 29.33
C ALA A 396 -22.68 29.73 29.76
N VAL A 397 -23.87 29.77 29.12
CA VAL A 397 -25.02 30.56 29.55
C VAL A 397 -26.27 29.67 29.58
N GLU A 398 -26.95 29.67 30.73
CA GLU A 398 -28.24 29.02 31.05
C GLU A 398 -29.45 29.69 30.33
N PRO A 399 -30.61 29.02 30.22
CA PRO A 399 -31.72 29.46 29.37
C PRO A 399 -32.74 30.33 30.13
N ALA A 400 -33.40 31.25 29.42
CA ALA A 400 -34.55 31.99 29.94
C ALA A 400 -35.71 32.07 28.93
N ALA A 401 -36.82 31.43 29.32
CA ALA A 401 -38.24 31.79 29.25
C ALA A 401 -38.94 32.22 27.93
N GLU A 402 -40.20 31.79 27.84
CA GLU A 402 -41.15 31.79 26.72
C GLU A 402 -41.84 33.14 26.37
N ALA A 403 -42.10 33.31 25.06
CA ALA A 403 -43.30 33.89 24.36
C ALA A 403 -43.69 35.39 24.54
N PRO A 404 -44.39 36.06 23.57
CA PRO A 404 -45.27 35.49 22.53
C PRO A 404 -45.21 36.08 21.09
N ALA A 405 -45.95 35.37 20.23
CA ALA A 405 -46.49 35.56 18.88
C ALA A 405 -46.37 36.89 18.07
N ASP A 406 -46.21 36.65 16.76
CA ASP A 406 -46.77 37.33 15.57
C ASP A 406 -46.10 38.60 15.00
N ALA A 407 -45.59 38.46 13.76
CA ALA A 407 -45.93 39.27 12.57
C ALA A 407 -44.75 39.37 11.57
N GLY A 408 -44.95 38.75 10.39
CA GLY A 408 -44.55 39.22 9.05
C GLY A 408 -43.13 39.74 8.76
N GLY A 409 -42.42 39.07 7.84
CA GLY A 409 -41.34 39.70 7.07
C GLY A 409 -40.42 38.74 6.33
N PHE A 410 -40.83 38.21 5.17
CA PHE A 410 -39.93 37.52 4.25
C PHE A 410 -39.10 38.55 3.44
N SER A 411 -37.77 38.42 3.48
CA SER A 411 -36.84 39.26 2.71
C SER A 411 -36.83 38.86 1.23
N LEU A 412 -37.17 39.83 0.38
CA LEU A 412 -37.49 39.73 -1.06
C LEU A 412 -36.28 39.80 -2.02
N ALA A 413 -35.07 39.44 -1.59
CA ALA A 413 -33.85 39.73 -2.38
C ALA A 413 -33.20 38.52 -3.08
N ALA A 414 -33.71 37.30 -2.97
CA ALA A 414 -33.02 36.10 -3.49
C ALA A 414 -33.80 35.25 -4.52
N ILE A 415 -34.98 35.70 -5.01
CA ILE A 415 -35.83 34.90 -5.93
C ILE A 415 -35.91 35.51 -7.35
N SER A 416 -35.39 36.71 -7.60
CA SER A 416 -35.53 37.40 -8.89
C SER A 416 -34.58 36.92 -10.01
N GLY A 417 -33.49 36.21 -9.69
CA GLY A 417 -32.50 35.78 -10.69
C GLY A 417 -32.94 34.59 -11.56
N LEU A 418 -33.66 33.64 -10.96
CA LEU A 418 -34.01 32.38 -11.64
C LEU A 418 -35.17 32.56 -12.65
N LEU A 419 -36.15 33.40 -12.31
CA LEU A 419 -37.32 33.63 -13.16
C LEU A 419 -36.99 34.44 -14.43
N VAL A 420 -36.03 35.38 -14.36
CA VAL A 420 -35.60 36.15 -15.54
C VAL A 420 -34.81 35.28 -16.52
N MET A 421 -33.97 34.36 -16.01
CA MET A 421 -33.22 33.41 -16.85
C MET A 421 -34.15 32.44 -17.59
N ILE A 422 -35.18 31.92 -16.92
CA ILE A 422 -36.16 31.03 -17.55
C ILE A 422 -36.94 31.75 -18.66
N LEU A 423 -37.33 33.00 -18.43
CA LEU A 423 -38.05 33.80 -19.42
C LEU A 423 -37.20 34.13 -20.66
N ALA A 424 -35.91 34.39 -20.48
CA ALA A 424 -34.97 34.65 -21.58
C ALA A 424 -34.77 33.41 -22.47
N VAL A 425 -34.65 32.21 -21.87
CA VAL A 425 -34.49 30.94 -22.62
C VAL A 425 -35.75 30.61 -23.41
N VAL A 426 -36.94 30.82 -22.82
CA VAL A 426 -38.22 30.60 -23.52
C VAL A 426 -38.38 31.56 -24.70
N LEU A 427 -38.07 32.84 -24.53
CA LEU A 427 -38.14 33.83 -25.61
C LEU A 427 -37.17 33.51 -26.75
N LEU A 428 -35.95 33.06 -26.42
CA LEU A 428 -34.97 32.64 -27.43
C LEU A 428 -35.44 31.40 -28.20
N GLY A 429 -36.04 30.43 -27.53
CA GLY A 429 -36.63 29.25 -28.16
C GLY A 429 -37.79 29.60 -29.12
N VAL A 430 -38.66 30.54 -28.74
CA VAL A 430 -39.77 31.01 -29.59
C VAL A 430 -39.25 31.74 -30.83
N LEU A 431 -38.21 32.56 -30.69
CA LEU A 431 -37.61 33.28 -31.83
C LEU A 431 -36.95 32.33 -32.83
N ILE A 432 -36.24 31.30 -32.34
CA ILE A 432 -35.63 30.26 -33.19
C ILE A 432 -36.72 29.46 -33.91
N PHE A 433 -37.79 29.09 -33.22
CA PHE A 433 -38.91 28.36 -33.84
C PHE A 433 -39.60 29.18 -34.95
N LEU A 434 -39.79 30.48 -34.74
CA LEU A 434 -40.40 31.36 -35.75
C LEU A 434 -39.47 31.60 -36.96
N ALA A 435 -38.15 31.65 -36.74
CA ALA A 435 -37.17 31.74 -37.82
C ALA A 435 -37.16 30.46 -38.67
N LEU A 436 -37.17 29.28 -38.04
CA LEU A 436 -37.21 27.98 -38.72
C LEU A 436 -38.52 27.75 -39.48
N ARG A 437 -39.65 28.25 -38.96
CA ARG A 437 -40.95 28.18 -39.64
C ARG A 437 -41.04 29.08 -40.88
N ARG A 438 -40.29 30.18 -40.93
CA ARG A 438 -40.22 31.07 -42.11
C ARG A 438 -39.32 30.53 -43.22
N SER A 439 -38.33 29.69 -42.89
CA SER A 439 -37.44 29.08 -43.88
C SER A 439 -37.96 27.77 -44.50
N GLY A 440 -39.06 27.21 -43.99
CA GLY A 440 -39.67 25.95 -44.49
C GLY A 440 -40.86 26.13 -45.45
N GLY A 441 -41.12 27.34 -45.92
CA GLY A 441 -42.22 27.66 -46.83
C GLY A 441 -41.73 28.44 -48.05
N ALA A 442 -40.97 27.76 -48.92
CA ALA A 442 -40.72 28.14 -50.31
C ALA A 442 -40.78 26.88 -51.16
#